data_AF-A0AAV3RTX4-F1
#
_entry.id   AF-A0AAV3RTX4-F1
#
_cell.length_a   1.000
_cell.length_b   1.000
_cell.length_c   1.000
_cell.angle_alpha   90.00
_cell.angle_beta   90.00
_cell.angle_gamma   90.00
#
_symmetry.space_group_name_H-M   'P 1'
#
loop_
_entity.id
_entity.type
_entity.pdbx_description
1 polymer ?
#
loop_
_entity_poly.entity_id
_entity_poly.type
_entity_poly.pdbx_seq_one_letter_code
_entity_poly.pdbx_strand_id
1 'polypeptide(L)'
;MRIHQAKNRITHMHNSDGILTDDYDEVKDIIVKYYKEFFTARECITYSKKDIGKIMKKSITSDQRTQVCRAVTKGEVESVMLGMEKGKTPGPDGFSA
;
A
#
# COMPACT_ATOMS: atom_id res chain seq x y z
N MET A 1 -32.77 -7.54 -11.04
CA MET A 1 -31.39 -7.01 -10.98
C MET A 1 -30.91 -6.60 -12.39
N ARG A 2 -31.47 -5.52 -12.98
CA ARG A 2 -31.05 -5.03 -14.32
C ARG A 2 -31.03 -3.50 -14.48
N ILE A 3 -31.60 -2.74 -13.54
CA ILE A 3 -31.72 -1.29 -13.65
C ILE A 3 -30.41 -0.56 -13.28
N HIS A 4 -29.61 -1.09 -12.36
CA HIS A 4 -28.37 -0.44 -11.93
C HIS A 4 -27.23 -0.53 -12.96
N GLN A 5 -27.13 -1.63 -13.71
CA GLN A 5 -26.09 -1.83 -14.72
C GLN A 5 -26.30 -0.95 -15.97
N ALA A 6 -27.56 -0.63 -16.31
CA ALA A 6 -27.87 0.26 -17.43
C ALA A 6 -27.54 1.73 -17.13
N LYS A 7 -27.57 2.14 -15.87
CA LYS A 7 -27.32 3.54 -15.44
C LYS A 7 -25.85 3.90 -15.35
N ASN A 8 -24.96 2.93 -15.18
CA ASN A 8 -23.52 3.14 -15.01
C ASN A 8 -22.73 2.70 -16.25
N ARG A 9 -23.22 3.02 -17.45
CA ARG A 9 -22.51 2.77 -18.71
C ARG A 9 -22.05 4.09 -19.29
N ILE A 10 -20.77 4.16 -19.63
CA ILE A 10 -20.24 5.24 -20.46
C ILE A 10 -20.68 4.95 -21.89
N THR A 11 -21.51 5.84 -22.45
CA THR A 11 -22.03 5.71 -23.82
C THR A 11 -21.55 6.84 -24.73
N HIS A 12 -20.94 7.89 -24.18
CA HIS A 12 -20.40 9.01 -24.93
C HIS A 12 -19.11 9.49 -24.30
N MET A 13 -18.15 9.94 -25.10
CA MET A 13 -16.91 10.54 -24.63
C MET A 13 -16.39 11.56 -25.64
N HIS A 14 -15.65 12.56 -25.18
CA HIS A 14 -14.93 13.46 -26.09
C HIS A 14 -13.59 12.84 -26.50
N ASN A 15 -13.28 12.87 -27.78
CA ASN A 15 -11.97 12.51 -28.30
C ASN A 15 -10.96 13.65 -28.11
N SER A 16 -9.72 13.44 -28.58
CA SER A 16 -8.63 14.43 -28.43
C SER A 16 -8.89 15.77 -29.12
N ASP A 17 -9.75 15.78 -30.14
CA ASP A 17 -10.14 16.98 -30.88
C ASP A 17 -11.35 17.69 -30.26
N GLY A 18 -11.83 17.21 -29.09
CA GLY A 18 -12.99 17.73 -28.39
C GLY A 18 -14.33 17.32 -29.01
N ILE A 19 -14.32 16.45 -30.02
CA ILE A 19 -15.54 15.96 -30.68
C ILE A 19 -16.18 14.87 -29.81
N LEU A 20 -17.50 14.99 -29.59
CA LEU A 20 -18.27 13.99 -28.86
C LEU A 20 -18.52 12.78 -29.77
N THR A 21 -18.15 11.60 -29.30
CA THR A 21 -18.42 10.32 -29.96
C THR A 21 -19.32 9.44 -29.10
N ASP A 22 -20.21 8.69 -29.75
CA ASP A 22 -21.04 7.62 -29.21
C ASP A 22 -20.68 6.24 -29.77
N ASP A 23 -19.70 6.18 -30.67
CA ASP A 23 -19.20 4.94 -31.23
C ASP A 23 -18.51 4.10 -30.15
N TYR A 24 -18.93 2.84 -30.03
CA TYR A 24 -18.49 1.99 -28.93
C TYR A 24 -16.99 1.68 -29.00
N ASP A 25 -16.46 1.48 -30.20
CA ASP A 25 -15.04 1.17 -30.40
C ASP A 25 -14.19 2.41 -30.18
N GLU A 26 -14.63 3.58 -30.65
CA GLU A 26 -13.94 4.86 -30.38
C GLU A 26 -13.92 5.20 -28.88
N VAL A 27 -15.05 5.07 -28.17
CA VAL A 27 -15.11 5.29 -26.70
C VAL A 27 -14.15 4.34 -25.97
N LYS A 28 -14.09 3.07 -26.38
CA LYS A 28 -13.16 2.10 -25.80
C LYS A 28 -11.71 2.50 -26.04
N ASP A 29 -11.38 2.92 -27.26
CA ASP A 29 -10.02 3.32 -27.62
C ASP A 29 -9.57 4.59 -26.88
N ILE A 30 -10.45 5.57 -26.70
CA ILE A 30 -10.19 6.76 -25.88
C ILE A 30 -9.82 6.36 -24.44
N ILE A 31 -10.61 5.47 -23.82
CA ILE A 31 -10.36 5.01 -22.44
C ILE A 31 -9.03 4.26 -22.34
N VAL A 32 -8.76 3.34 -23.27
CA VAL A 32 -7.52 2.56 -23.29
C VAL A 32 -6.31 3.46 -23.48
N LYS A 33 -6.38 4.41 -24.41
CA LYS A 33 -5.31 5.39 -24.67
C LYS A 33 -5.03 6.22 -23.42
N TYR A 34 -6.07 6.77 -22.80
CA TYR A 34 -5.94 7.57 -21.58
C TYR A 34 -5.21 6.81 -20.48
N TYR A 35 -5.62 5.57 -20.17
CA TYR A 35 -4.99 4.83 -19.08
C TYR A 35 -3.58 4.34 -19.44
N LYS A 36 -3.32 3.96 -20.69
CA LYS A 36 -1.95 3.67 -21.13
C LYS A 36 -1.06 4.87 -20.87
N GLU A 37 -1.43 6.03 -21.37
CA GLU A 37 -0.68 7.27 -21.14
C GLU A 37 -0.58 7.60 -19.65
N PHE A 38 -1.65 7.50 -18.87
CA PHE A 38 -1.63 7.76 -17.43
C PHE A 38 -0.62 6.86 -16.68
N PHE A 39 -0.57 5.58 -17.02
CA PHE A 39 0.33 4.62 -16.38
C PHE A 39 1.76 4.65 -16.93
N THR A 40 1.99 5.18 -18.13
CA THR A 40 3.33 5.29 -18.74
C THR A 40 3.91 6.70 -18.73
N ALA A 41 3.12 7.74 -18.44
CA ALA A 41 3.54 9.15 -18.45
C ALA A 41 4.53 9.48 -17.33
N ARG A 42 4.65 8.61 -16.32
CA ARG A 42 5.72 8.69 -15.33
C ARG A 42 6.73 7.61 -15.67
N GLU A 43 7.96 8.02 -15.98
CA GLU A 43 9.07 7.08 -15.89
C GLU A 43 9.02 6.43 -14.51
N CYS A 44 9.04 5.10 -14.48
CA CYS A 44 9.19 4.38 -13.22
C CYS A 44 10.60 4.68 -12.71
N ILE A 45 10.75 5.79 -11.98
CA ILE A 45 12.02 6.16 -11.35
C ILE A 45 12.31 5.04 -10.36
N THR A 46 13.18 4.13 -10.79
CA THR A 46 13.58 3.00 -9.98
C THR A 46 14.61 3.54 -8.99
N TYR A 47 14.17 3.84 -7.78
CA TYR A 47 15.07 4.30 -6.72
C TYR A 47 15.95 3.14 -6.28
N SER A 48 17.26 3.34 -6.28
CA SER A 48 18.16 2.38 -5.66
C SER A 48 17.96 2.40 -4.13
N LYS A 49 18.38 1.32 -3.46
CA LYS A 49 18.46 1.29 -1.98
C LYS A 49 19.25 2.48 -1.41
N LYS A 50 20.25 2.98 -2.17
CA LYS A 50 21.05 4.15 -1.82
C LYS A 50 20.24 5.44 -1.88
N ASP A 51 19.34 5.58 -2.85
CA ASP A 51 18.49 6.77 -3.00
C ASP A 51 17.43 6.84 -1.91
N ILE A 52 16.81 5.71 -1.58
CA ILE A 52 15.91 5.58 -0.42
C ILE A 52 16.65 5.94 0.87
N GLY A 53 17.89 5.47 1.03
CA GLY A 53 18.73 5.76 2.18
C GLY A 53 19.11 7.24 2.35
N LYS A 54 19.06 8.06 1.30
CA LYS A 54 19.29 9.52 1.40
C LYS A 54 18.09 10.27 1.98
N ILE A 55 16.88 9.75 1.76
CA ILE A 55 15.62 10.34 2.23
C ILE A 55 15.30 9.84 3.64
N MET A 56 15.59 8.58 3.92
CA MET A 56 15.38 7.99 5.24
C MET A 56 16.42 8.50 6.24
N LYS A 57 15.98 9.35 7.18
CA LYS A 57 16.80 9.69 8.35
C LYS A 57 16.99 8.44 9.22
N LYS A 58 18.23 8.19 9.67
CA LYS A 58 18.51 7.15 10.67
C LYS A 58 17.83 7.56 11.98
N SER A 59 16.74 6.88 12.33
CA SER A 59 15.95 7.16 13.55
C SER A 59 16.48 6.47 14.80
N ILE A 60 17.42 5.53 14.66
CA ILE A 60 17.97 4.73 15.75
C ILE A 60 19.50 4.78 15.79
N THR A 61 20.05 4.73 16.99
CA THR A 61 21.51 4.65 17.22
C THR A 61 22.06 3.29 16.78
N SER A 62 23.40 3.17 16.75
CA SER A 62 24.05 1.88 16.43
C SER A 62 23.66 0.82 17.47
N ASP A 63 23.63 1.17 18.74
CA ASP A 63 23.32 0.25 19.83
C ASP A 63 21.87 -0.21 19.78
N GLN A 64 20.94 0.71 19.51
CA GLN A 64 19.53 0.38 19.32
C GLN A 64 19.32 -0.56 18.13
N ARG A 65 20.05 -0.34 17.02
CA ARG A 65 20.01 -1.26 15.88
C ARG A 65 20.48 -2.66 16.28
N THR A 66 21.59 -2.77 16.98
CA THR A 66 22.10 -4.05 17.49
C THR A 66 21.08 -4.71 18.42
N GLN A 67 20.43 -3.93 19.29
CA GLN A 67 19.41 -4.43 20.21
C GLN A 67 18.13 -4.90 19.52
N VAL A 68 17.73 -4.30 18.40
CA VAL A 68 16.56 -4.73 17.61
C VAL A 68 16.88 -5.95 16.74
N CYS A 69 18.12 -6.08 16.26
CA CYS A 69 18.53 -7.18 15.39
C CYS A 69 18.99 -8.44 16.14
N ARG A 70 19.26 -8.36 17.44
CA ARG A 70 19.67 -9.53 18.23
C ARG A 70 18.48 -10.47 18.49
N ALA A 71 18.78 -11.73 18.75
CA ALA A 71 17.77 -12.68 19.24
C ALA A 71 17.24 -12.26 20.62
N VAL A 72 15.93 -12.40 20.81
CA VAL A 72 15.29 -12.18 22.11
C VAL A 72 15.72 -13.26 23.08
N THR A 73 16.02 -12.89 24.32
CA THR A 73 16.40 -13.84 25.37
C THR A 73 15.18 -14.35 26.15
N LYS A 74 15.30 -15.54 26.73
CA LYS A 74 14.24 -16.11 27.58
C LYS A 74 13.88 -15.21 28.76
N GLY A 75 14.89 -14.62 29.42
CA GLY A 75 14.68 -13.73 30.56
C GLY A 75 13.94 -12.44 30.21
N GLU A 76 14.15 -11.89 29.02
CA GLU A 76 13.37 -10.74 28.53
C GLU A 76 11.90 -11.11 28.34
N VAL A 77 11.62 -12.29 27.78
CA VAL A 77 10.25 -12.79 27.61
C VAL A 77 9.57 -12.98 28.97
N GLU A 78 10.23 -13.68 29.91
CA GLU A 78 9.72 -13.92 31.26
C GLU A 78 9.44 -12.61 32.00
N SER A 79 10.36 -11.63 31.92
CA SER A 79 10.21 -10.32 32.56
C SER A 79 9.03 -9.53 32.00
N VAL A 80 8.79 -9.59 30.68
CA VAL A 80 7.67 -8.89 30.04
C VAL A 80 6.35 -9.56 30.44
N MET A 81 6.29 -10.89 30.39
CA MET A 81 5.08 -11.64 30.76
C MET A 81 4.65 -11.37 32.22
N LEU A 82 5.60 -11.32 33.15
CA LEU A 82 5.32 -11.07 34.57
C LEU A 82 5.05 -9.57 34.88
N GLY A 83 5.49 -8.65 34.02
CA GLY A 83 5.38 -7.21 34.22
C GLY A 83 4.15 -6.55 33.58
N MET A 84 3.32 -7.30 32.84
CA MET A 84 2.13 -6.76 32.17
C MET A 84 0.99 -6.48 33.16
N GLU A 85 0.31 -5.33 33.00
CA GLU A 85 -0.88 -4.98 33.78
C GLU A 85 -2.01 -6.00 33.57
N LYS A 86 -2.76 -6.30 34.65
CA LYS A 86 -3.93 -7.17 34.63
C LYS A 86 -4.93 -6.71 33.57
N GLY A 87 -5.35 -7.62 32.69
CA GLY A 87 -6.36 -7.36 31.65
C GLY A 87 -5.80 -7.00 30.25
N LYS A 88 -4.48 -6.98 30.05
CA LYS A 88 -3.87 -6.97 28.70
C LYS A 88 -3.70 -8.42 28.23
N THR A 89 -4.12 -8.71 27.00
CA THR A 89 -4.45 -10.06 26.52
C THR A 89 -3.33 -11.09 26.64
N PRO A 90 -3.61 -12.29 27.19
CA PRO A 90 -2.82 -13.50 27.00
C PRO A 90 -3.54 -14.60 26.18
N GLY A 91 -2.75 -15.49 25.57
CA GLY A 91 -3.09 -16.63 24.68
C GLY A 91 -2.21 -16.62 23.42
N PRO A 92 -1.85 -17.75 22.74
CA PRO A 92 -2.37 -19.13 22.79
C PRO A 92 -1.60 -20.16 23.65
N ASP A 93 -0.60 -19.80 24.48
CA ASP A 93 0.15 -20.82 25.25
C ASP A 93 0.68 -20.45 26.66
N GLY A 94 0.12 -19.47 27.39
CA GLY A 94 0.21 -19.63 28.86
C GLY A 94 -0.04 -18.49 29.85
N PHE A 95 -1.27 -17.95 29.89
CA PHE A 95 -1.88 -17.24 31.05
C PHE A 95 -1.37 -15.80 31.34
N SER A 96 -2.14 -14.84 31.87
CA SER A 96 -3.51 -14.82 32.44
C SER A 96 -4.30 -13.54 32.13
N ALA A 97 -5.58 -13.70 31.80
CA ALA A 97 -6.64 -13.05 32.56
C ALA A 97 -7.08 -14.04 33.64
#